data_AF-A0A976QDJ2-F1
#
_entry.id   AF-A0A976QDJ2-F1
#
_cell.length_a   1.000
_cell.length_b   1.000
_cell.length_c   1.000
_cell.angle_alpha   90.00
_cell.angle_beta   90.00
_cell.angle_gamma   90.00
#
_symmetry.space_group_name_H-M   'P 1'
#
loop_
_entity.id
_entity.type
_entity.pdbx_description
1 polymer ?
#
loop_
_entity_poly.entity_id
_entity_poly.type
_entity_poly.pdbx_seq_one_letter_code
_entity_poly.pdbx_strand_id
1 'polypeptide(L)'
;MEEHLRELLPDAMQFFQSLDGVPGEEREKKLKEFRQKAEEKLTPVLKATLKEDQSKRMRQLGLQQEGAFALWHGAPEIAKELKVTDEQRKQFMAVVQEFQKKVGPLIKEAQSGGNPEEIRPKVMKIRTEQEGKIEAILTDAQKKQWKEMLGKSFILEE
;
A
#
# COMPACT_ATOMS: atom_id res chain seq x y z
N MET A 1 19.37 -14.28 -6.62
CA MET A 1 18.40 -13.91 -5.56
C MET A 1 19.11 -13.48 -4.29
N GLU A 2 19.93 -14.34 -3.68
CA GLU A 2 20.55 -14.08 -2.38
C GLU A 2 21.45 -12.84 -2.36
N GLU A 3 22.26 -12.63 -3.40
CA GLU A 3 23.13 -11.46 -3.54
C GLU A 3 22.34 -10.15 -3.63
N HIS A 4 21.26 -10.10 -4.42
CA HIS A 4 20.40 -8.92 -4.52
C HIS A 4 19.64 -8.60 -3.23
N LEU A 5 19.22 -9.63 -2.47
CA LEU A 5 18.57 -9.43 -1.17
C LEU A 5 19.56 -8.93 -0.10
N ARG A 6 20.82 -9.38 -0.16
CA ARG A 6 21.90 -8.92 0.73
C ARG A 6 22.23 -7.45 0.55
N GLU A 7 22.07 -6.89 -0.65
CA GLU A 7 22.25 -5.45 -0.90
C GLU A 7 21.00 -4.64 -0.55
N LEU A 8 19.81 -5.15 -0.85
CA LEU A 8 18.57 -4.38 -0.71
C LEU A 8 18.12 -4.17 0.74
N LEU A 9 18.38 -5.14 1.62
CA LEU A 9 17.98 -5.06 3.03
C LEU A 9 18.75 -3.98 3.81
N PRO A 10 20.10 -3.88 3.74
CA PRO A 10 20.85 -2.77 4.33
C PRO A 10 20.45 -1.40 3.78
N ASP A 11 20.27 -1.28 2.46
CA ASP A 11 19.84 -0.03 1.81
C ASP A 11 18.47 0.43 2.35
N ALA A 12 17.52 -0.49 2.49
CA ALA A 12 16.21 -0.19 3.05
C ALA A 12 16.28 0.26 4.50
N MET A 13 17.06 -0.43 5.33
CA MET A 13 17.23 -0.05 6.74
C MET A 13 17.85 1.34 6.90
N GLN A 14 18.91 1.64 6.15
CA GLN A 14 19.55 2.96 6.16
C GLN A 14 18.60 4.05 5.64
N PHE A 15 17.84 3.75 4.58
CA PHE A 15 16.86 4.69 4.06
C PHE A 15 15.78 5.03 5.10
N PHE A 16 15.18 4.04 5.76
CA PHE A 16 14.14 4.31 6.78
C PHE A 16 14.70 5.05 8.00
N GLN A 17 15.94 4.79 8.40
CA GLN A 17 16.62 5.60 9.43
C GLN A 17 16.80 7.06 8.99
N SER A 18 17.13 7.30 7.71
CA SER A 18 17.28 8.66 7.17
C SER A 18 15.98 9.46 7.07
N LEU A 19 14.82 8.81 7.26
CA LEU A 19 13.52 9.47 7.32
C LEU A 19 13.17 9.99 8.70
N ASP A 20 13.98 9.69 9.72
CA ASP A 20 13.72 10.18 11.07
C ASP A 20 13.80 11.72 11.11
N GLY A 21 12.83 12.34 11.77
CA GLY A 21 12.69 13.81 11.82
C GLY A 21 12.35 14.51 10.51
N VAL A 22 12.22 13.82 9.36
CA VAL A 22 11.89 14.45 8.07
C VAL A 22 10.38 14.73 7.98
N PRO A 23 9.95 15.99 7.81
CA PRO A 23 8.53 16.32 7.78
C PRO A 23 7.88 16.18 6.39
N GLY A 24 6.57 15.92 6.40
CA GLY A 24 5.64 16.24 5.31
C GLY A 24 6.06 15.85 3.88
N GLU A 25 6.06 16.85 3.01
CA GLU A 25 6.28 16.73 1.56
C GLU A 25 7.67 16.19 1.21
N GLU A 26 8.70 16.58 1.97
CA GLU A 26 10.06 16.08 1.75
C GLU A 26 10.15 14.57 2.06
N ARG A 27 9.47 14.13 3.12
CA ARG A 27 9.37 12.71 3.47
C ARG A 27 8.65 11.93 2.37
N GLU A 28 7.56 12.48 1.84
CA GLU A 28 6.81 11.86 0.75
C GLU A 28 7.64 11.74 -0.53
N LYS A 29 8.39 12.79 -0.89
CA LYS A 29 9.30 12.76 -2.03
C LYS A 29 10.40 11.69 -1.86
N LYS A 30 11.07 11.65 -0.69
CA LYS A 30 12.08 10.63 -0.38
C LYS A 30 11.52 9.22 -0.45
N LEU A 31 10.31 9.00 0.11
CA LEU A 31 9.61 7.71 0.05
C LEU A 31 9.25 7.30 -1.39
N LYS A 32 8.86 8.26 -2.24
CA LYS A 32 8.57 8.00 -3.65
C LYS A 32 9.84 7.58 -4.41
N GLU A 33 10.92 8.34 -4.26
CA GLU A 33 12.20 8.05 -4.92
C GLU A 33 12.78 6.69 -4.49
N PHE A 34 12.73 6.39 -3.19
CA PHE A 34 13.17 5.09 -2.69
C PHE A 34 12.34 3.94 -3.23
N ARG A 35 10.99 4.08 -3.28
CA ARG A 35 10.12 3.06 -3.87
C ARG A 35 10.48 2.79 -5.32
N GLN A 36 10.71 3.83 -6.12
CA GLN A 36 11.13 3.68 -7.52
C GLN A 36 12.46 2.92 -7.63
N LYS A 37 13.48 3.31 -6.85
CA LYS A 37 14.78 2.62 -6.83
C LYS A 37 14.67 1.17 -6.37
N ALA A 38 13.88 0.90 -5.33
CA ALA A 38 13.65 -0.44 -4.82
C ALA A 38 12.94 -1.31 -5.87
N GLU A 39 11.95 -0.75 -6.58
CA GLU A 39 11.25 -1.41 -7.67
C GLU A 39 12.18 -1.73 -8.85
N GLU A 40 13.05 -0.79 -9.26
CA GLU A 40 14.06 -1.00 -10.29
C GLU A 40 15.03 -2.14 -9.95
N LYS A 41 15.47 -2.21 -8.68
CA LYS A 41 16.35 -3.30 -8.20
C LYS A 41 15.62 -4.63 -8.07
N LEU A 42 14.38 -4.65 -7.58
CA LEU A 42 13.62 -5.89 -7.31
C LEU A 42 13.00 -6.51 -8.56
N THR A 43 12.56 -5.69 -9.53
CA THR A 43 11.81 -6.16 -10.71
C THR A 43 12.57 -7.23 -11.50
N PRO A 44 13.87 -7.08 -11.83
CA PRO A 44 14.62 -8.12 -12.55
C PRO A 44 14.69 -9.43 -11.75
N VAL A 45 14.87 -9.35 -10.43
CA VAL A 45 14.97 -10.52 -9.54
C VAL A 45 13.66 -11.29 -9.51
N LEU A 46 12.55 -10.56 -9.38
CA LEU A 46 11.21 -11.15 -9.39
C LEU A 46 10.93 -11.80 -10.75
N LYS A 47 11.23 -11.13 -11.87
CA LYS A 47 11.05 -11.70 -13.22
C LYS A 47 11.91 -12.94 -13.48
N ALA A 48 13.15 -12.96 -12.97
CA ALA A 48 14.06 -14.10 -13.14
C ALA A 48 13.68 -15.31 -12.26
N THR A 49 12.97 -15.08 -11.15
CA THR A 49 12.69 -16.13 -10.16
C THR A 49 11.26 -16.65 -10.26
N LEU A 50 10.28 -15.76 -10.40
CA LEU A 50 8.87 -16.12 -10.31
C LEU A 50 8.38 -16.63 -11.66
N LYS A 51 7.71 -17.79 -11.64
CA LYS A 51 6.89 -18.25 -12.76
C LYS A 51 5.71 -17.29 -12.97
N GLU A 52 5.07 -17.36 -14.13
CA GLU A 52 3.94 -16.49 -14.47
C GLU A 52 2.81 -16.56 -13.43
N ASP A 53 2.38 -17.77 -13.06
CA ASP A 53 1.35 -17.96 -12.03
C ASP A 53 1.77 -17.43 -10.65
N GLN A 54 3.06 -17.54 -10.31
CA GLN A 54 3.59 -17.01 -9.05
C GLN A 54 3.63 -15.48 -9.05
N SER A 55 3.98 -14.88 -10.19
CA SER A 55 3.95 -13.42 -10.37
C SER A 55 2.51 -12.89 -10.28
N LYS A 56 1.56 -13.58 -10.94
CA LYS A 56 0.14 -13.26 -10.86
C LYS A 56 -0.38 -13.38 -9.43
N ARG A 57 -0.02 -14.46 -8.72
CA ARG A 57 -0.43 -14.66 -7.33
C ARG A 57 0.19 -13.62 -6.39
N MET A 58 1.47 -13.28 -6.60
CA MET A 58 2.15 -12.24 -5.82
C MET A 58 1.44 -10.89 -5.99
N ARG A 59 1.06 -10.52 -7.23
CA ARG A 59 0.27 -9.31 -7.49
C ARG A 59 -1.07 -9.34 -6.74
N GLN A 60 -1.80 -10.45 -6.81
CA GLN A 60 -3.07 -10.63 -6.09
C GLN A 60 -2.91 -10.44 -4.57
N LEU A 61 -1.88 -11.05 -3.98
CA LEU A 61 -1.60 -10.93 -2.55
C LEU A 61 -1.20 -9.51 -2.16
N GLY A 62 -0.41 -8.82 -2.98
CA GLY A 62 -0.09 -7.41 -2.77
C GLY A 62 -1.35 -6.53 -2.76
N LEU A 63 -2.26 -6.74 -3.71
CA LEU A 63 -3.55 -6.02 -3.74
C LEU A 63 -4.44 -6.35 -2.54
N GLN A 64 -4.46 -7.61 -2.07
CA GLN A 64 -5.19 -8.00 -0.87
C GLN A 64 -4.60 -7.36 0.39
N GLN A 65 -3.28 -7.25 0.48
CA GLN A 65 -2.60 -6.62 1.60
C GLN A 65 -2.84 -5.11 1.64
N GLU A 66 -2.72 -4.44 0.49
CA GLU A 66 -2.97 -2.99 0.37
C GLU A 66 -4.45 -2.63 0.51
N GLY A 67 -5.35 -3.52 0.11
CA GLY A 67 -6.79 -3.31 0.15
C GLY A 67 -7.24 -2.20 -0.80
N ALA A 68 -8.37 -1.56 -0.51
CA ALA A 68 -8.94 -0.52 -1.37
C ALA A 68 -8.03 0.72 -1.50
N PHE A 69 -7.09 0.95 -0.58
CA PHE A 69 -6.11 2.03 -0.69
C PHE A 69 -5.19 1.91 -1.93
N ALA A 70 -5.01 0.70 -2.48
CA ALA A 70 -4.30 0.48 -3.74
C ALA A 70 -4.93 1.24 -4.92
N LEU A 71 -6.24 1.51 -4.86
CA LEU A 71 -6.98 2.28 -5.88
C LEU A 71 -6.56 3.76 -5.91
N TRP A 72 -6.01 4.26 -4.80
CA TRP A 72 -5.51 5.62 -4.69
C TRP A 72 -4.01 5.71 -4.99
N HIS A 73 -3.18 4.93 -4.29
CA HIS A 73 -1.72 5.07 -4.30
C HIS A 73 -0.96 3.95 -5.03
N GLY A 74 -1.67 2.95 -5.54
CA GLY A 74 -1.06 1.79 -6.14
C GLY A 74 -0.47 2.11 -7.52
N ALA A 75 0.06 1.07 -8.16
CA ALA A 75 0.66 1.18 -9.49
C ALA A 75 -0.35 1.79 -10.50
N PRO A 76 0.07 2.70 -11.40
CA PRO A 76 -0.81 3.34 -12.40
C PRO A 76 -1.69 2.38 -13.20
N GLU A 77 -1.23 1.15 -13.38
CA GLU A 77 -1.87 0.03 -14.05
C GLU A 77 -3.20 -0.34 -13.39
N ILE A 78 -3.30 -0.26 -12.06
CA ILE A 78 -4.55 -0.55 -11.32
C ILE A 78 -5.64 0.45 -11.73
N ALA A 79 -5.31 1.73 -11.70
CA ALA A 79 -6.23 2.79 -12.10
C ALA A 79 -6.62 2.68 -13.59
N LYS A 80 -5.67 2.28 -14.45
CA LYS A 80 -5.91 2.05 -15.88
C LYS A 80 -6.82 0.85 -16.13
N GLU A 81 -6.58 -0.28 -15.46
CA GLU A 81 -7.40 -1.49 -15.57
C GLU A 81 -8.85 -1.20 -15.17
N LEU A 82 -9.05 -0.50 -14.04
CA LEU A 82 -10.38 -0.15 -13.54
C LEU A 82 -10.99 1.10 -14.20
N LYS A 83 -10.26 1.74 -15.13
CA LYS A 83 -10.69 2.98 -15.80
C LYS A 83 -11.16 4.03 -14.79
N VAL A 84 -10.40 4.21 -13.72
CA VAL A 84 -10.68 5.19 -12.65
C VAL A 84 -10.73 6.58 -13.27
N THR A 85 -11.84 7.29 -13.04
CA THR A 85 -12.02 8.66 -13.55
C THR A 85 -11.33 9.68 -12.66
N ASP A 86 -11.11 10.89 -13.18
CA ASP A 86 -10.56 12.00 -12.38
C ASP A 86 -11.46 12.37 -11.20
N GLU A 87 -12.77 12.22 -11.35
CA GLU A 87 -13.72 12.46 -10.26
C GLU A 87 -13.58 11.41 -9.16
N GLN A 88 -13.50 10.12 -9.52
CA GLN A 88 -13.24 9.05 -8.55
C GLN A 88 -11.89 9.26 -7.85
N ARG A 89 -10.86 9.68 -8.58
CA ARG A 89 -9.55 10.01 -8.01
C ARG A 89 -9.65 11.13 -6.96
N LYS A 90 -10.41 12.20 -7.22
CA LYS A 90 -10.64 13.27 -6.23
C LYS A 90 -11.38 12.76 -4.99
N GLN A 91 -12.38 11.90 -5.18
CA GLN A 91 -13.12 11.30 -4.06
C GLN A 91 -12.24 10.37 -3.22
N PHE A 92 -11.39 9.55 -3.86
CA PHE A 92 -10.39 8.75 -3.16
C PHE A 92 -9.44 9.62 -2.33
N MET A 93 -8.95 10.74 -2.90
CA MET A 93 -8.09 11.68 -2.18
C MET A 93 -8.74 12.20 -0.90
N ALA A 94 -10.03 12.56 -0.96
CA ALA A 94 -10.77 13.06 0.20
C ALA A 94 -10.86 12.00 1.31
N VAL A 95 -11.14 10.75 0.95
CA VAL A 95 -11.18 9.62 1.89
C VAL A 95 -9.81 9.37 2.52
N VAL A 96 -8.73 9.45 1.73
CA VAL A 96 -7.35 9.27 2.21
C VAL A 96 -6.94 10.40 3.16
N GLN A 97 -7.31 11.65 2.85
CA GLN A 97 -7.05 12.77 3.76
C GLN A 97 -7.82 12.61 5.09
N GLU A 98 -9.05 12.09 5.05
CA GLU A 98 -9.81 11.77 6.28
C GLU A 98 -9.11 10.66 7.09
N PHE A 99 -8.66 9.60 6.41
CA PHE A 99 -7.87 8.52 7.03
C PHE A 99 -6.63 9.07 7.73
N GLN A 100 -5.83 9.89 7.04
CA GLN A 100 -4.62 10.50 7.60
C GLN A 100 -4.91 11.37 8.83
N LYS A 101 -6.01 12.15 8.82
CA LYS A 101 -6.42 12.97 9.97
C LYS A 101 -6.81 12.12 11.18
N LYS A 102 -7.49 10.98 10.97
CA LYS A 102 -7.93 10.08 12.04
C LYS A 102 -6.79 9.24 12.62
N VAL A 103 -5.89 8.76 11.77
CA VAL A 103 -4.78 7.89 12.18
C VAL A 103 -3.55 8.68 12.64
N GLY A 104 -3.37 9.92 12.18
CA GLY A 104 -2.23 10.76 12.56
C GLY A 104 -1.98 10.87 14.08
N PRO A 105 -2.99 11.14 14.91
CA PRO A 105 -2.83 11.15 16.37
C PRO A 105 -2.42 9.80 16.95
N LEU A 106 -2.99 8.69 16.45
CA LEU A 106 -2.68 7.33 16.90
C LEU A 106 -1.24 6.92 16.56
N ILE A 107 -0.73 7.35 15.40
CA ILE A 107 0.68 7.14 15.04
C ILE A 107 1.59 7.90 16.01
N LYS A 108 1.27 9.17 16.31
CA LYS A 108 2.06 9.97 17.27
C LYS A 108 2.05 9.35 18.67
N GLU A 109 0.91 8.82 19.10
CA GLU A 109 0.77 8.09 20.36
C GLU A 109 1.68 6.85 20.38
N ALA A 110 1.66 6.03 19.32
CA ALA A 110 2.52 4.85 19.21
C ALA A 110 4.02 5.22 19.24
N GLN A 111 4.40 6.32 18.59
CA GLN A 111 5.79 6.82 18.57
C GLN A 111 6.24 7.38 19.92
N SER A 112 5.30 7.83 20.76
CA SER A 112 5.59 8.44 22.06
C SER A 112 5.51 7.43 23.22
N GLY A 113 5.55 6.13 22.92
CA GLY A 113 5.53 5.05 23.91
C GLY A 113 4.15 4.49 24.25
N GLY A 114 3.12 4.80 23.46
CA GLY A 114 1.78 4.23 23.63
C GLY A 114 1.72 2.71 23.39
N ASN A 115 0.73 2.05 23.97
CA ASN A 115 0.55 0.59 23.89
C ASN A 115 0.16 0.15 22.47
N PRO A 116 1.01 -0.60 21.73
CA PRO A 116 0.70 -1.03 20.37
C PRO A 116 -0.55 -1.92 20.29
N GLU A 117 -0.85 -2.71 21.33
CA GLU A 117 -1.99 -3.63 21.36
C GLU A 117 -3.33 -2.89 21.45
N GLU A 118 -3.35 -1.66 21.97
CA GLU A 118 -4.55 -0.82 21.99
C GLU A 118 -4.67 0.06 20.75
N ILE A 119 -3.54 0.47 20.18
CA ILE A 119 -3.50 1.38 19.04
C ILE A 119 -3.79 0.64 17.73
N ARG A 120 -3.20 -0.54 17.53
CA ARG A 120 -3.34 -1.32 16.29
C ARG A 120 -4.82 -1.60 15.93
N PRO A 121 -5.68 -2.08 16.85
CA PRO A 121 -7.09 -2.32 16.53
C PRO A 121 -7.84 -1.04 16.14
N LYS A 122 -7.53 0.11 16.77
CA LYS A 122 -8.14 1.41 16.43
C LYS A 122 -7.77 1.82 15.01
N VAL A 123 -6.49 1.70 14.65
CA VAL A 123 -6.01 2.00 13.30
C VAL A 123 -6.65 1.07 12.27
N MET A 124 -6.73 -0.24 12.56
CA MET A 124 -7.35 -1.21 11.66
C MET A 124 -8.84 -0.94 11.46
N LYS A 125 -9.58 -0.61 12.52
CA LYS A 125 -10.98 -0.23 12.41
C LYS A 125 -11.17 0.99 11.51
N ILE A 126 -10.38 2.05 11.72
CA ILE A 126 -10.42 3.23 10.87
C ILE A 126 -10.08 2.86 9.42
N ARG A 127 -9.06 2.03 9.20
CA ARG A 127 -8.67 1.56 7.87
C ARG A 127 -9.83 0.87 7.16
N THR A 128 -10.46 -0.12 7.79
CA THR A 128 -11.59 -0.87 7.22
C THR A 128 -12.78 0.03 6.90
N GLU A 129 -13.11 0.99 7.77
CA GLU A 129 -14.17 1.97 7.50
C GLU A 129 -13.87 2.82 6.26
N GLN A 130 -12.63 3.26 6.08
CA GLN A 130 -12.25 4.08 4.92
C GLN A 130 -12.12 3.24 3.65
N GLU A 131 -11.66 1.98 3.74
CA GLU A 131 -11.66 1.05 2.61
C GLU A 131 -13.08 0.84 2.06
N GLY A 132 -14.07 0.65 2.94
CA GLY A 132 -15.47 0.55 2.54
C GLY A 132 -15.99 1.79 1.80
N LYS A 133 -15.53 2.99 2.19
CA LYS A 133 -15.86 4.23 1.46
C LYS A 133 -15.19 4.31 0.10
N ILE A 134 -13.93 3.88 -0.02
CA ILE A 134 -13.24 3.82 -1.32
C ILE A 134 -13.96 2.84 -2.25
N GLU A 135 -14.33 1.65 -1.76
CA GLU A 135 -15.06 0.67 -2.58
C GLU A 135 -16.46 1.17 -2.98
N ALA A 136 -17.12 1.97 -2.14
CA ALA A 136 -18.42 2.55 -2.45
C ALA A 136 -18.40 3.56 -3.61
N ILE A 137 -17.24 4.19 -3.88
CA ILE A 137 -17.04 5.12 -5.02
C ILE A 137 -16.94 4.36 -6.36
N LEU A 138 -16.59 3.07 -6.33
CA LEU A 138 -16.54 2.25 -7.52
C LEU A 138 -17.95 1.94 -8.04
N THR A 139 -18.09 1.94 -9.37
CA THR A 139 -19.25 1.38 -10.05
C THR A 139 -19.33 -0.14 -9.87
N ASP A 140 -20.49 -0.74 -10.09
CA ASP A 140 -20.66 -2.20 -9.95
C ASP A 140 -19.75 -3.00 -10.89
N ALA A 141 -19.52 -2.50 -12.11
CA ALA A 141 -18.58 -3.09 -13.06
C ALA A 141 -17.14 -3.05 -12.51
N GLN A 142 -16.72 -1.91 -11.94
CA GLN A 142 -15.40 -1.77 -11.32
C GLN A 142 -15.25 -2.64 -10.07
N LYS A 143 -16.28 -2.76 -9.23
CA LYS A 143 -16.26 -3.66 -8.06
C LYS A 143 -16.07 -5.12 -8.48
N LYS A 144 -16.76 -5.55 -9.54
CA LYS A 144 -16.59 -6.91 -10.09
C LYS A 144 -15.16 -7.13 -10.57
N GLN A 145 -14.63 -6.21 -11.36
CA GLN A 145 -13.25 -6.29 -11.86
C GLN A 145 -12.23 -6.22 -10.72
N TRP A 146 -12.44 -5.38 -9.72
CA TRP A 146 -11.59 -5.30 -8.54
C TRP A 146 -11.52 -6.64 -7.80
N LYS A 147 -12.67 -7.30 -7.62
CA LYS A 147 -12.73 -8.64 -7.03
C LYS A 147 -11.97 -9.69 -7.85
N GLU A 148 -12.02 -9.60 -9.18
CA GLU A 148 -11.24 -10.47 -10.07
C GLU A 148 -9.73 -10.21 -9.95
N MET A 149 -9.33 -8.94 -9.81
CA MET A 149 -7.93 -8.53 -9.60
C MET A 149 -7.38 -9.02 -8.27
N LEU A 150 -8.20 -9.05 -7.21
CA LEU A 150 -7.83 -9.60 -5.90
C LEU A 150 -7.63 -11.13 -5.95
N GLY A 151 -8.38 -11.83 -6.81
CA GLY A 151 -8.30 -13.29 -6.92
C GLY A 151 -8.80 -14.02 -5.67
N LYS A 152 -8.28 -15.24 -5.42
CA LYS A 152 -8.70 -16.05 -4.27
C LYS A 152 -8.22 -15.42 -2.96
N SER A 153 -9.14 -15.22 -2.02
CA SER A 153 -8.84 -14.71 -0.68
C SER A 153 -7.72 -15.50 -0.02
N PHE A 154 -6.82 -14.79 0.66
CA PHE A 154 -5.75 -15.32 1.48
C PHE A 154 -5.88 -14.74 2.88
N ILE A 155 -5.97 -15.63 3.86
CA ILE A 155 -5.96 -15.27 5.28
C ILE A 155 -4.69 -15.92 5.83
N LEU A 156 -3.85 -15.14 6.49
CA LEU A 156 -2.72 -15.68 7.23
C LEU A 156 -3.34 -16.36 8.46
N GLU A 157 -3.28 -17.68 8.54
CA GLU A 157 -3.63 -18.41 9.76
C GLU A 157 -2.54 -18.09 10.80
N GLU A 158 -2.94 -17.57 11.96
CA GLU A 158 -2.05 -17.25 13.09
C GLU A 158 -1.61 -18.50 13.85
#